data_AF-A0A4Q5QLD0-F1
#
_entry.id   AF-A0A4Q5QLD0-F1
#
_cell.length_a   1.000
_cell.length_b   1.000
_cell.length_c   1.000
_cell.angle_alpha   90.00
_cell.angle_beta   90.00
_cell.angle_gamma   90.00
#
_symmetry.space_group_name_H-M   'P 1'
#
loop_
_entity.id
_entity.type
_entity.pdbx_description
1 polymer ?
#
loop_
_entity_poly.entity_id
_entity_poly.type
_entity_poly.pdbx_seq_one_letter_code
_entity_poly.pdbx_strand_id
1 'polypeptide(L)'
;MNLKKLLLLSLLLLGGARAGWACDICGCFMGITPYDNQSGFSLMHRYRIFNGYPLLGQPAQFRPSGAKILFPSALNSDNGYAHSHRGDPTDFEAFRVVELRGKYFLSRRVELNAFVPYVMNTSQINGLQLNSAGLGDVTVFAGYHLIRAIETAGVQSRLIVGGGLKLPTGDFRRQNALGRRYPLLNQVGTGTTDGFVYANYIGSYRGLGLSVNGSYRMAHENAYRNS
;
A
#
# COMPACT_ATOMS: atom_id res chain seq x y z
N MET A 1 21.22 -0.59 33.25
CA MET A 1 21.47 -1.68 32.28
C MET A 1 22.67 -1.29 31.42
N ASN A 2 23.77 -2.05 31.44
CA ASN A 2 25.03 -1.64 30.78
C ASN A 2 24.88 -1.59 29.25
N LEU A 3 25.55 -0.62 28.59
CA LEU A 3 25.50 -0.37 27.14
C LEU A 3 25.73 -1.64 26.29
N LYS A 4 26.61 -2.54 26.74
CA LYS A 4 26.85 -3.84 26.11
C LYS A 4 25.62 -4.77 26.13
N LYS A 5 24.85 -4.77 27.22
CA LYS A 5 23.60 -5.55 27.33
C LYS A 5 22.52 -4.98 26.42
N LEU A 6 22.48 -3.65 26.23
CA LEU A 6 21.57 -3.00 25.29
C LEU A 6 21.89 -3.37 23.83
N LEU A 7 23.17 -3.34 23.46
CA LEU A 7 23.67 -3.73 22.13
C LEU A 7 23.38 -5.21 21.83
N LEU A 8 23.65 -6.09 22.79
CA LEU A 8 23.32 -7.53 22.66
C LEU A 8 21.82 -7.76 22.53
N LEU A 9 20.98 -7.05 23.29
CA LEU A 9 19.52 -7.15 23.15
C LEU A 9 19.05 -6.69 21.75
N SER A 10 19.62 -5.59 21.24
CA SER A 10 19.30 -5.10 19.89
C SER A 10 19.74 -6.06 18.79
N LEU A 11 20.91 -6.70 18.92
CA LEU A 11 21.39 -7.71 17.98
C LEU A 11 20.53 -8.98 18.02
N LEU A 12 20.09 -9.41 19.21
CA LEU A 12 19.19 -10.56 19.37
C LEU A 12 17.79 -10.30 18.80
N LEU A 13 17.28 -9.07 18.95
CA LEU A 13 15.99 -8.67 18.34
C LEU A 13 16.08 -8.57 16.81
N LEU A 14 17.23 -8.17 16.27
CA LEU A 14 17.48 -8.15 14.82
C LEU A 14 17.73 -9.55 14.23
N GLY A 15 18.34 -10.47 14.99
CA GLY A 15 18.60 -11.85 14.56
C GLY A 15 17.38 -12.78 14.58
N GLY A 16 16.28 -12.37 15.22
CA GLY A 16 15.02 -13.13 15.30
C GLY A 16 14.02 -12.85 14.18
N ALA A 17 14.32 -11.96 13.24
CA ALA A 17 13.44 -11.63 12.12
C ALA A 17 13.34 -12.82 11.14
N ARG A 18 12.40 -13.73 11.42
CA ARG A 18 12.02 -14.80 10.50
C ARG A 18 11.50 -14.22 9.18
N ALA A 19 11.68 -14.99 8.12
CA ALA A 19 11.18 -14.72 6.78
C ALA A 19 9.78 -14.11 6.82
N GLY A 20 9.68 -12.90 6.28
CA GLY A 20 8.56 -11.98 6.46
C GLY A 20 7.23 -12.63 6.11
N TRP A 21 6.30 -12.54 7.06
CA TRP A 21 4.88 -12.59 6.74
C TRP A 21 4.66 -11.43 5.78
N ALA A 22 4.10 -11.70 4.60
CA ALA A 22 3.91 -10.71 3.55
C ALA A 22 3.21 -9.47 4.14
N CYS A 23 3.96 -8.39 4.29
CA CYS A 23 3.43 -7.12 4.75
C CYS A 23 2.55 -6.55 3.63
N ASP A 24 1.25 -6.86 3.66
CA ASP A 24 0.23 -6.30 2.78
C ASP A 24 0.06 -4.77 2.93
N ILE A 25 0.80 -4.14 3.84
CA ILE A 25 0.75 -2.70 4.14
C ILE A 25 1.77 -1.96 3.27
N CYS A 26 1.84 -2.30 1.99
CA CYS A 26 2.68 -1.60 1.03
C CYS A 26 2.06 -0.25 0.56
N GLY A 27 1.03 0.24 1.26
CA GLY A 27 0.22 1.41 0.88
C GLY A 27 0.05 2.48 1.95
N CYS A 28 0.01 2.14 3.25
CA CYS A 28 0.06 3.16 4.28
C CYS A 28 1.51 3.62 4.45
N PHE A 29 1.96 4.57 3.63
CA PHE A 29 3.16 5.33 3.95
C PHE A 29 2.93 6.01 5.31
N MET A 30 3.48 5.41 6.37
CA MET A 30 3.55 5.95 7.74
C MET A 30 4.94 6.53 7.96
N GLY A 31 5.51 7.14 6.91
CA GLY A 31 6.80 7.79 6.98
C GLY A 31 6.72 9.12 7.71
N ILE A 32 7.85 9.51 8.29
CA ILE A 32 8.02 10.79 8.98
C ILE A 32 7.91 11.89 7.92
N THR A 33 6.77 12.56 7.84
CA THR A 33 6.62 13.76 7.00
C THR A 33 6.94 15.00 7.84
N PRO A 34 7.65 16.00 7.28
CA PRO A 34 7.68 17.32 7.88
C PRO A 34 6.22 17.78 8.09
N TYR A 35 5.89 18.30 9.28
CA TYR A 35 4.55 18.79 9.63
C TYR A 35 3.45 17.74 9.86
N ASP A 36 3.80 16.51 10.26
CA ASP A 36 2.85 15.45 10.65
C ASP A 36 1.73 15.91 11.61
N ASN A 37 1.99 16.91 12.44
CA ASN A 37 1.11 17.39 13.50
C ASN A 37 0.03 18.38 13.03
N GLN A 38 -0.19 18.54 11.72
CA GLN A 38 -1.08 19.54 11.14
C GLN A 38 -2.13 18.89 10.24
N SER A 39 -3.27 19.57 10.10
CA SER A 39 -4.27 19.21 9.10
C SER A 39 -3.74 19.57 7.71
N GLY A 40 -4.00 18.71 6.73
CA GLY A 40 -3.54 18.94 5.37
C GLY A 40 -4.03 17.88 4.39
N PHE A 41 -3.76 18.14 3.12
CA PHE A 41 -4.00 17.19 2.05
C PHE A 41 -2.68 16.84 1.37
N SER A 42 -2.56 15.60 0.91
CA SER A 42 -1.39 15.10 0.19
C SER A 42 -1.86 14.30 -1.03
N LEU A 43 -1.10 14.40 -2.11
CA LEU A 43 -1.29 13.58 -3.29
C LEU A 43 -0.12 12.61 -3.41
N MET A 44 -0.40 11.31 -3.39
CA MET A 44 0.62 10.28 -3.51
C MET A 44 0.42 9.50 -4.80
N HIS A 45 1.47 9.40 -5.62
CA HIS A 45 1.49 8.52 -6.78
C HIS A 45 2.37 7.29 -6.48
N ARG A 46 1.82 6.09 -6.68
CA ARG A 46 2.53 4.83 -6.52
C ARG A 46 2.51 4.07 -7.84
N TYR A 47 3.68 3.66 -8.31
CA TYR A 47 3.87 2.79 -9.49
C TYR A 47 4.58 1.51 -9.06
N ARG A 48 4.00 0.36 -9.40
CA ARG A 48 4.61 -0.95 -9.23
C ARG A 48 4.56 -1.71 -10.55
N ILE A 49 5.65 -2.36 -10.89
CA ILE A 49 5.80 -3.16 -12.10
C ILE A 49 6.24 -4.58 -11.70
N PHE A 50 5.60 -5.57 -12.30
CA PHE A 50 6.01 -6.98 -12.23
C PHE A 50 6.30 -7.44 -13.65
N ASN A 51 7.54 -7.86 -13.90
CA ASN A 51 8.01 -8.40 -15.16
C ASN A 51 9.35 -9.11 -14.94
N GLY A 52 9.87 -9.72 -16.00
CA GLY A 52 11.14 -10.43 -15.96
C GLY A 52 11.02 -11.70 -15.14
N TYR A 53 10.56 -12.77 -15.78
CA TYR A 53 10.48 -14.10 -15.20
C TYR A 53 11.87 -14.77 -15.29
N PRO A 54 12.63 -14.88 -14.18
CA PRO A 54 14.01 -15.37 -14.24
C PRO A 54 14.09 -16.84 -14.66
N LEU A 55 13.07 -17.64 -14.30
CA LEU A 55 12.91 -19.02 -14.73
C LEU A 55 12.77 -19.18 -16.25
N LEU A 56 12.38 -18.11 -16.95
CA LEU A 56 12.23 -18.06 -18.41
C LEU A 56 13.36 -17.26 -19.07
N GLY A 57 14.41 -16.90 -18.33
CA GLY A 57 15.55 -16.13 -18.85
C GLY A 57 15.21 -14.66 -19.17
N GLN A 58 14.10 -14.14 -18.66
CA GLN A 58 13.67 -12.78 -18.95
C GLN A 58 14.14 -11.81 -17.84
N PRO A 59 14.91 -10.75 -18.16
CA PRO A 59 15.36 -9.79 -17.16
C PRO A 59 14.23 -8.87 -16.72
N ALA A 60 14.22 -8.50 -15.43
CA ALA A 60 13.30 -7.49 -14.91
C ALA A 60 13.65 -6.11 -15.48
N GLN A 61 12.63 -5.34 -15.86
CA GLN A 61 12.80 -4.00 -16.41
C GLN A 61 11.92 -3.03 -15.62
N PHE A 62 12.49 -1.92 -15.13
CA PHE A 62 11.71 -0.90 -14.43
C PHE A 62 10.60 -0.28 -15.31
N ARG A 63 10.84 -0.24 -16.61
CA ARG A 63 9.89 0.27 -17.61
C ARG A 63 9.93 -0.61 -18.86
N PRO A 64 9.17 -1.71 -18.90
CA PRO A 64 9.06 -2.53 -20.10
C PRO A 64 8.37 -1.75 -21.23
N SER A 65 8.57 -2.22 -22.47
CA SER A 65 7.90 -1.64 -23.63
C SER A 65 6.37 -1.67 -23.45
N GLY A 66 5.69 -0.57 -23.76
CA GLY A 66 4.24 -0.43 -23.53
C GLY A 66 3.84 0.03 -22.12
N ALA A 67 4.67 -0.17 -21.10
CA ALA A 67 4.37 0.33 -19.75
C ALA A 67 4.63 1.83 -19.62
N LYS A 68 3.62 2.53 -19.10
CA LYS A 68 3.69 3.95 -18.73
C LYS A 68 3.81 4.08 -17.22
N ILE A 69 4.43 5.15 -16.71
CA ILE A 69 4.59 5.32 -15.25
C ILE A 69 3.35 5.96 -14.61
N LEU A 70 2.76 6.97 -15.27
CA LEU A 70 1.68 7.78 -14.70
C LEU A 70 0.29 7.28 -15.10
N PHE A 71 0.00 7.24 -16.41
CA PHE A 71 -1.32 6.89 -16.94
C PHE A 71 -1.21 5.72 -17.92
N PRO A 72 -2.13 4.74 -17.87
CA PRO A 72 -2.13 3.59 -18.76
C PRO A 72 -2.36 4.01 -20.23
N SER A 73 -2.05 3.11 -21.17
CA SER A 73 -2.45 3.25 -22.56
C SER A 73 -3.98 3.17 -22.70
N ALA A 74 -4.52 3.80 -23.75
CA ALA A 74 -5.93 3.63 -24.14
C ALA A 74 -6.20 2.29 -24.84
N LEU A 75 -5.15 1.55 -25.21
CA LEU A 75 -5.26 0.23 -25.82
C LEU A 75 -5.89 -0.74 -24.82
N ASN A 76 -6.96 -1.41 -25.20
CA ASN A 76 -7.56 -2.46 -24.39
C ASN A 76 -7.97 -3.59 -25.34
N SER A 77 -7.35 -4.76 -25.17
CA SER A 77 -7.57 -5.97 -25.97
C SER A 77 -7.81 -7.15 -25.02
N ASP A 78 -8.87 -7.02 -24.21
CA ASP A 78 -9.28 -7.95 -23.15
C ASP A 78 -10.10 -9.15 -23.67
N ASN A 79 -10.51 -9.12 -24.93
CA ASN A 79 -11.19 -10.23 -25.59
C ASN A 79 -10.26 -11.46 -25.65
N GLY A 80 -10.66 -12.52 -24.95
CA GLY A 80 -9.85 -13.73 -24.83
C GLY A 80 -8.68 -13.61 -23.84
N TYR A 81 -8.58 -12.51 -23.08
CA TYR A 81 -7.57 -12.37 -22.03
C TYR A 81 -7.67 -13.51 -21.01
N ALA A 82 -6.54 -14.15 -20.78
CA ALA A 82 -6.36 -15.16 -19.76
C ALA A 82 -5.02 -14.91 -19.09
N HIS A 83 -5.02 -14.95 -17.76
CA HIS A 83 -3.80 -14.83 -16.97
C HIS A 83 -2.99 -16.12 -17.11
N SER A 84 -2.08 -16.16 -18.09
CA SER A 84 -1.19 -17.29 -18.35
C SER A 84 0.11 -16.80 -18.98
N HIS A 85 1.26 -17.07 -18.37
CA HIS A 85 2.55 -16.68 -18.92
C HIS A 85 3.09 -17.79 -19.81
N ARG A 86 3.24 -17.54 -21.12
CA ARG A 86 3.80 -18.51 -22.08
C ARG A 86 5.23 -18.17 -22.48
N GLY A 87 5.96 -17.45 -21.62
CA GLY A 87 7.33 -17.02 -21.89
C GLY A 87 7.45 -15.87 -22.88
N ASP A 88 6.37 -15.10 -23.09
CA ASP A 88 6.41 -13.88 -23.89
C ASP A 88 7.28 -12.82 -23.15
N PRO A 89 8.37 -12.31 -23.78
CA PRO A 89 9.26 -11.34 -23.16
C PRO A 89 8.63 -9.95 -22.97
N THR A 90 7.44 -9.72 -23.53
CA THR A 90 6.68 -8.47 -23.40
C THR A 90 5.66 -8.50 -22.28
N ASP A 91 5.54 -9.63 -21.55
CA ASP A 91 4.63 -9.76 -20.42
C ASP A 91 5.00 -8.80 -19.29
N PHE A 92 4.00 -8.04 -18.81
CA PHE A 92 4.15 -7.21 -17.62
C PHE A 92 2.81 -6.93 -16.93
N GLU A 93 2.89 -6.65 -15.63
CA GLU A 93 1.77 -6.13 -14.85
C GLU A 93 2.18 -4.83 -14.17
N ALA A 94 1.49 -3.75 -14.52
CA ALA A 94 1.75 -2.42 -13.99
C ALA A 94 0.56 -1.95 -13.16
N PHE A 95 0.78 -1.73 -11.86
CA PHE A 95 -0.20 -1.23 -10.91
C PHE A 95 0.14 0.22 -10.56
N ARG A 96 -0.80 1.12 -10.80
CA ARG A 96 -0.66 2.55 -10.51
C ARG A 96 -1.79 3.01 -9.62
N VAL A 97 -1.47 3.86 -8.66
CA VAL A 97 -2.47 4.50 -7.80
C VAL A 97 -2.11 5.96 -7.64
N VAL A 98 -3.06 6.84 -7.93
CA VAL A 98 -3.03 8.24 -7.48
C VAL A 98 -3.96 8.33 -6.28
N GLU A 99 -3.43 8.66 -5.12
CA GLU A 99 -4.19 8.65 -3.88
C GLU A 99 -4.23 10.06 -3.28
N LEU A 100 -5.45 10.57 -3.10
CA LEU A 100 -5.70 11.78 -2.34
C LEU A 100 -5.83 11.41 -0.87
N ARG A 101 -4.96 11.98 -0.04
CA ARG A 101 -4.95 11.78 1.41
C ARG A 101 -5.38 13.06 2.09
N GLY A 102 -6.40 12.99 2.92
CA GLY A 102 -6.78 14.06 3.84
C GLY A 102 -6.43 13.66 5.26
N LYS A 103 -5.82 14.58 6.01
CA LYS A 103 -5.57 14.48 7.44
C LYS A 103 -6.16 15.71 8.12
N TYR A 104 -6.94 15.50 9.17
CA TYR A 104 -7.58 16.58 9.92
C TYR A 104 -7.47 16.34 11.42
N PHE A 105 -6.91 17.29 12.16
CA PHE A 105 -6.85 17.25 13.61
C PHE A 105 -8.11 17.84 14.21
N LEU A 106 -9.00 16.98 14.74
CA LEU A 106 -10.18 17.42 15.47
C LEU A 106 -9.82 18.03 16.83
N SER A 107 -8.74 17.54 17.44
CA SER A 107 -8.14 18.09 18.65
C SER A 107 -6.63 17.94 18.61
N ARG A 108 -5.93 18.45 19.63
CA ARG A 108 -4.47 18.29 19.74
C ARG A 108 -4.00 16.83 19.81
N ARG A 109 -4.90 15.88 20.11
CA ARG A 109 -4.57 14.45 20.25
C ARG A 109 -5.32 13.54 19.29
N VAL A 110 -6.35 14.03 18.61
CA VAL A 110 -7.20 13.20 17.73
C VAL A 110 -7.00 13.65 16.30
N GLU A 111 -6.52 12.74 15.46
CA GLU A 111 -6.44 12.90 14.01
C GLU A 111 -7.47 12.02 13.31
N LEU A 112 -8.09 12.56 12.28
CA LEU A 112 -8.94 11.85 11.33
C LEU A 112 -8.21 11.83 9.99
N ASN A 113 -8.23 10.69 9.33
CA ASN A 113 -7.58 10.50 8.05
C ASN A 113 -8.53 9.81 7.09
N ALA A 114 -8.46 10.21 5.82
CA ALA A 114 -9.20 9.59 4.73
C ALA A 114 -8.32 9.49 3.48
N PHE A 115 -8.29 8.32 2.86
CA PHE A 115 -7.55 8.04 1.63
C PHE A 115 -8.54 7.69 0.52
N VAL A 116 -8.45 8.41 -0.59
CA VAL A 116 -9.28 8.21 -1.79
C VAL A 116 -8.36 7.82 -2.96
N PRO A 117 -8.28 6.53 -3.33
CA PRO A 117 -7.40 6.07 -4.40
C PRO A 117 -8.11 6.07 -5.76
N TYR A 118 -7.43 6.56 -6.79
CA TYR A 118 -7.73 6.29 -8.19
C TYR A 118 -6.74 5.23 -8.70
N VAL A 119 -7.25 4.01 -8.91
CA VAL A 119 -6.49 2.81 -9.26
C VAL A 119 -6.45 2.67 -10.78
N MET A 120 -5.28 2.33 -11.32
CA MET A 120 -5.03 2.13 -12.75
C MET A 120 -4.12 0.91 -12.94
N ASN A 121 -4.72 -0.22 -13.30
CA ASN A 121 -4.02 -1.49 -13.49
C ASN A 121 -3.92 -1.82 -14.97
N THR A 122 -2.75 -2.24 -15.40
CA THR A 122 -2.46 -2.75 -16.74
C THR A 122 -1.86 -4.14 -16.60
N SER A 123 -2.42 -5.13 -17.29
CA SER A 123 -1.78 -6.44 -17.45
C SER A 123 -1.65 -6.73 -18.94
N GLN A 124 -0.41 -6.92 -19.38
CA GLN A 124 -0.09 -7.34 -20.74
C GLN A 124 0.44 -8.77 -20.67
N ILE A 125 -0.26 -9.69 -21.34
CA ILE A 125 0.04 -11.12 -21.32
C ILE A 125 -0.18 -11.69 -22.72
N ASN A 126 0.86 -12.32 -23.30
CA ASN A 126 0.83 -12.97 -24.62
C ASN A 126 0.26 -12.05 -25.73
N GLY A 127 0.65 -10.77 -25.75
CA GLY A 127 0.17 -9.77 -26.71
C GLY A 127 -1.26 -9.22 -26.47
N LEU A 128 -2.00 -9.74 -25.48
CA LEU A 128 -3.27 -9.19 -25.04
C LEU A 128 -3.06 -8.21 -23.88
N GLN A 129 -3.81 -7.11 -23.88
CA GLN A 129 -3.68 -6.06 -22.86
C GLN A 129 -5.02 -5.81 -22.18
N LEU A 130 -5.06 -6.00 -20.86
CA LEU A 130 -6.17 -5.66 -20.01
C LEU A 130 -5.85 -4.37 -19.24
N ASN A 131 -6.62 -3.33 -19.48
CA ASN A 131 -6.57 -2.08 -18.73
C ASN A 131 -7.82 -1.86 -17.88
N SER A 132 -7.64 -1.49 -16.62
CA SER A 132 -8.71 -1.09 -15.72
C SER A 132 -8.32 0.16 -14.95
N ALA A 133 -9.20 1.16 -14.98
CA ALA A 133 -9.01 2.40 -14.23
C ALA A 133 -10.31 2.85 -13.55
N GLY A 134 -10.22 3.40 -12.34
CA GLY A 134 -11.38 3.89 -11.60
C GLY A 134 -11.07 4.22 -10.15
N LEU A 135 -12.08 4.75 -9.45
CA LEU A 135 -12.02 4.90 -8.00
C LEU A 135 -11.90 3.51 -7.35
N GLY A 136 -10.94 3.38 -6.44
CA GLY A 136 -10.77 2.21 -5.61
C GLY A 136 -11.45 2.36 -4.26
N ASP A 137 -11.11 1.47 -3.33
CA ASP A 137 -11.71 1.43 -2.01
C ASP A 137 -11.18 2.54 -1.09
N VAL A 138 -12.08 3.44 -0.71
CA VAL A 138 -11.82 4.52 0.25
C VAL A 138 -11.48 3.95 1.63
N THR A 139 -10.44 4.49 2.25
CA THR A 139 -10.05 4.12 3.62
C THR A 139 -10.26 5.31 4.56
N VAL A 140 -10.91 5.10 5.70
CA VAL A 140 -11.11 6.12 6.73
C VAL A 140 -10.63 5.58 8.07
N PHE A 141 -9.88 6.38 8.82
CA PHE A 141 -9.33 5.97 10.09
C PHE A 141 -9.08 7.14 11.03
N ALA A 142 -9.02 6.84 12.32
CA ALA A 142 -8.71 7.80 13.36
C ALA A 142 -7.48 7.36 14.14
N GLY A 143 -6.67 8.33 14.54
CA GLY A 143 -5.49 8.15 15.38
C GLY A 143 -5.59 8.98 16.66
N TYR A 144 -5.13 8.40 17.76
CA TYR A 144 -4.95 9.08 19.04
C TYR A 144 -3.47 9.18 19.38
N HIS A 145 -3.01 10.41 19.64
CA HIS A 145 -1.64 10.71 20.04
C HIS A 145 -1.50 10.49 21.55
N LEU A 146 -1.10 9.26 21.93
CA LEU A 146 -0.87 8.87 23.33
C LEU A 146 0.30 9.61 23.95
N ILE A 147 1.42 9.68 23.22
CA ILE A 147 2.63 10.37 23.65
C ILE A 147 2.90 11.51 22.68
N ARG A 148 3.08 12.71 23.23
CA ARG A 148 3.46 13.93 22.51
C ARG A 148 4.55 14.66 23.31
N ALA A 149 5.71 14.03 23.48
CA ALA A 149 6.84 14.65 24.15
C ALA A 149 7.61 15.48 23.11
N ILE A 150 7.41 16.80 23.15
CA ILE A 150 8.21 17.78 22.42
C ILE A 150 9.39 18.10 23.33
N GLU A 151 10.56 17.60 22.96
CA GLU A 151 11.88 17.90 23.54
C GLU A 151 11.92 17.98 25.08
N THR A 152 11.87 16.82 25.75
CA THR A 152 12.37 16.74 27.12
C THR A 152 13.83 16.27 27.06
N ALA A 153 14.78 17.15 27.40
CA ALA A 153 16.21 16.83 27.49
C ALA A 153 16.83 16.21 26.21
N GLY A 154 16.43 16.68 25.03
CA GLY A 154 16.95 16.21 23.73
C GLY A 154 16.38 14.86 23.27
N VAL A 155 15.35 14.34 23.95
CA VAL A 155 14.55 13.19 23.52
C VAL A 155 13.20 13.69 23.01
N GLN A 156 12.87 13.34 21.77
CA GLN A 156 11.51 13.46 21.23
C GLN A 156 10.88 12.08 21.24
N SER A 157 9.63 11.98 21.69
CA SER A 157 8.89 10.73 21.66
C SER A 157 7.45 10.98 21.26
N ARG A 158 6.98 10.23 20.27
CA ARG A 158 5.62 10.30 19.76
C ARG A 158 5.09 8.89 19.55
N LEU A 159 3.91 8.64 20.09
CA LEU A 159 3.19 7.39 19.90
C LEU A 159 1.78 7.71 19.45
N ILE A 160 1.44 7.25 18.25
CA ILE A 160 0.08 7.30 17.71
C ILE A 160 -0.43 5.88 17.68
N VAL A 161 -1.61 5.66 18.23
CA VAL A 161 -2.36 4.42 18.04
C VAL A 161 -3.68 4.75 17.38
N GLY A 162 -4.17 3.88 16.52
CA GLY A 162 -5.38 4.16 15.78
C GLY A 162 -5.95 2.94 15.12
N GLY A 163 -7.03 3.16 14.40
CA GLY A 163 -7.68 2.13 13.62
C GLY A 163 -8.70 2.73 12.67
N GLY A 164 -9.13 1.90 11.74
CA GLY A 164 -10.12 2.31 10.75
C GLY A 164 -10.55 1.20 9.85
N LEU A 165 -11.22 1.61 8.77
CA LEU A 165 -11.93 0.75 7.86
C LEU A 165 -11.56 1.11 6.42
N LYS A 166 -11.29 0.09 5.61
CA LYS A 166 -11.36 0.16 4.16
C LYS A 166 -12.81 -0.14 3.77
N LEU A 167 -13.42 0.72 2.95
CA LEU A 167 -14.82 0.61 2.54
C LEU A 167 -14.92 0.17 1.07
N PRO A 168 -15.85 -0.75 0.71
CA PRO A 168 -15.99 -1.34 -0.62
C PRO A 168 -16.66 -0.38 -1.60
N THR A 169 -15.99 0.73 -1.89
CA THR A 169 -16.49 1.83 -2.73
C THR A 169 -16.00 1.72 -4.18
N GLY A 170 -14.92 0.97 -4.41
CA GLY A 170 -14.41 0.70 -5.73
C GLY A 170 -15.19 -0.41 -6.44
N ASP A 171 -15.18 -0.35 -7.77
CA ASP A 171 -15.80 -1.39 -8.59
C ASP A 171 -14.98 -2.68 -8.58
N PHE A 172 -15.63 -3.77 -8.17
CA PHE A 172 -15.05 -5.11 -8.06
C PHE A 172 -15.75 -6.13 -8.98
N ARG A 173 -16.65 -5.70 -9.86
CA ARG A 173 -17.48 -6.59 -10.70
C ARG A 173 -17.21 -6.42 -12.20
N ARG A 174 -16.10 -5.79 -12.58
CA ARG A 174 -15.79 -5.55 -13.99
C ARG A 174 -15.63 -6.85 -14.76
N GLN A 175 -16.19 -6.86 -15.95
CA GLN A 175 -16.22 -7.96 -16.88
C GLN A 175 -15.73 -7.50 -18.25
N ASN A 176 -15.26 -8.45 -19.06
CA ASN A 176 -15.01 -8.22 -20.49
C ASN A 176 -16.31 -8.27 -21.30
N ALA A 177 -16.22 -8.04 -22.61
CA ALA A 177 -17.37 -8.09 -23.53
C ALA A 177 -18.07 -9.47 -23.59
N LEU A 178 -17.41 -10.54 -23.13
CA LEU A 178 -17.95 -11.90 -23.05
C LEU A 178 -18.61 -12.21 -21.70
N GLY A 179 -18.73 -11.23 -20.79
CA GLY A 179 -19.32 -11.40 -19.46
C GLY A 179 -18.39 -12.08 -18.44
N ARG A 180 -17.12 -12.34 -18.79
CA ARG A 180 -16.15 -12.93 -17.86
C ARG A 180 -15.57 -11.86 -16.96
N ARG A 181 -15.67 -12.07 -15.65
CA ARG A 181 -15.10 -11.16 -14.64
C ARG A 181 -13.57 -11.13 -14.71
N TYR A 182 -12.98 -9.94 -14.59
CA TYR A 182 -11.51 -9.83 -14.49
C TYR A 182 -10.99 -10.41 -13.17
N PRO A 183 -9.75 -10.93 -13.14
CA PRO A 183 -9.09 -11.37 -11.91
C PRO A 183 -9.08 -10.26 -10.86
N LEU A 184 -9.10 -10.63 -9.56
CA LEU A 184 -9.19 -9.67 -8.46
C LEU A 184 -8.10 -8.59 -8.51
N LEU A 185 -6.86 -8.96 -8.85
CA LEU A 185 -5.74 -8.02 -8.97
C LEU A 185 -5.98 -6.97 -10.06
N ASN A 186 -6.73 -7.29 -11.11
CA ASN A 186 -7.06 -6.35 -12.19
C ASN A 186 -8.35 -5.56 -11.89
N GLN A 187 -9.05 -5.82 -10.79
CA GLN A 187 -10.17 -4.98 -10.36
C GLN A 187 -9.65 -3.70 -9.70
N VAL A 188 -10.48 -2.66 -9.67
CA VAL A 188 -10.11 -1.37 -9.04
C VAL A 188 -10.50 -1.32 -7.57
N GLY A 189 -11.54 -2.05 -7.17
CA GLY A 189 -11.93 -2.31 -5.77
C GLY A 189 -11.93 -3.81 -5.45
N THR A 190 -11.94 -4.13 -4.15
CA THR A 190 -11.99 -5.52 -3.67
C THR A 190 -13.40 -5.97 -3.32
N GLY A 191 -14.31 -5.03 -3.03
CA GLY A 191 -15.66 -5.34 -2.57
C GLY A 191 -15.70 -5.86 -1.12
N THR A 192 -14.65 -5.58 -0.33
CA THR A 192 -14.55 -6.01 1.08
C THR A 192 -14.48 -4.80 2.01
N THR A 193 -15.10 -4.93 3.18
CA THR A 193 -14.87 -4.02 4.30
C THR A 193 -13.78 -4.59 5.18
N ASP A 194 -12.58 -4.01 5.16
CA ASP A 194 -11.46 -4.50 5.96
C ASP A 194 -11.23 -3.58 7.16
N GLY A 195 -11.20 -4.15 8.36
CA GLY A 195 -10.84 -3.43 9.56
C GLY A 195 -9.34 -3.48 9.81
N PHE A 196 -8.76 -2.42 10.37
CA PHE A 196 -7.36 -2.45 10.80
C PHE A 196 -7.12 -1.60 12.03
N VAL A 197 -6.07 -1.95 12.76
CA VAL A 197 -5.50 -1.19 13.88
C VAL A 197 -4.01 -0.97 13.63
N TYR A 198 -3.48 0.12 14.16
CA TYR A 198 -2.06 0.46 14.00
C TYR A 198 -1.50 1.18 15.22
N ALA A 199 -0.17 1.13 15.34
CA ALA A 199 0.63 1.85 16.31
C ALA A 199 1.91 2.32 15.63
N ASN A 200 2.21 3.62 15.72
CA ASN A 200 3.45 4.20 15.21
C ASN A 200 4.16 4.92 16.35
N TYR A 201 5.36 4.45 16.65
CA TYR A 201 6.26 5.05 17.59
C TYR A 201 7.41 5.73 16.84
N ILE A 202 7.60 7.01 17.07
CA ILE A 202 8.75 7.77 16.58
C ILE A 202 9.48 8.33 17.79
N GLY A 203 10.72 7.92 17.95
CA GLY A 203 11.63 8.41 18.97
C GLY A 203 12.86 9.03 18.32
N SER A 204 13.31 10.18 18.78
CA SER A 204 14.61 10.71 18.40
C SER A 204 15.41 11.10 19.63
N TYR A 205 16.71 10.95 19.54
CA TYR A 205 17.67 11.42 20.53
C TYR A 205 18.84 12.07 19.82
N ARG A 206 19.00 13.39 20.00
CA ARG A 206 19.99 14.19 19.29
C ARG A 206 19.85 13.99 17.76
N GLY A 207 20.91 13.54 17.08
CA GLY A 207 20.91 13.30 15.63
C GLY A 207 20.42 11.93 15.18
N LEU A 208 19.99 11.05 16.09
CA LEU A 208 19.52 9.70 15.76
C LEU A 208 18.00 9.60 15.93
N GLY A 209 17.32 9.11 14.90
CA GLY A 209 15.88 8.86 14.90
C GLY A 209 15.56 7.38 14.72
N LEU A 210 14.50 6.91 15.38
CA LEU A 210 13.94 5.57 15.26
C LEU A 210 12.44 5.71 14.97
N SER A 211 11.96 4.98 13.97
CA SER A 211 10.53 4.81 13.68
C SER A 211 10.19 3.33 13.74
N VAL A 212 9.23 2.98 14.58
CA VAL A 212 8.68 1.63 14.70
C VAL A 212 7.19 1.70 14.38
N ASN A 213 6.78 0.99 13.35
CA ASN A 213 5.39 0.95 12.89
C ASN A 213 4.87 -0.49 13.01
N GLY A 214 3.74 -0.66 13.69
CA GLY A 214 3.05 -1.94 13.87
C GLY A 214 1.60 -1.80 13.45
N SER A 215 1.04 -2.84 12.83
CA SER A 215 -0.36 -2.82 12.38
C SER A 215 -0.88 -4.23 12.15
N TYR A 216 -2.20 -4.35 12.23
CA TYR A 216 -2.94 -5.59 12.04
C TYR A 216 -4.21 -5.29 11.24
N ARG A 217 -4.45 -6.07 10.18
CA ARG A 217 -5.62 -5.96 9.31
C ARG A 217 -6.43 -7.25 9.38
N MET A 218 -7.73 -7.11 9.57
CA MET A 218 -8.71 -8.18 9.46
C MET A 218 -9.48 -7.97 8.15
N ALA A 219 -9.22 -8.84 7.18
CA ALA A 219 -9.90 -8.84 5.89
C ALA A 219 -11.15 -9.74 5.93
N HIS A 220 -12.18 -9.37 5.18
CA HIS A 220 -13.39 -10.17 4.98
C HIS A 220 -13.45 -10.67 3.54
N GLU A 221 -14.24 -11.71 3.29
CA GLU A 221 -14.51 -12.19 1.94
C GLU A 221 -15.57 -11.32 1.24
N ASN A 222 -15.38 -11.11 -0.06
CA ASN A 222 -16.41 -10.50 -0.92
C ASN A 222 -17.42 -11.56 -1.42
N ALA A 223 -18.40 -11.10 -2.21
CA ALA A 223 -19.43 -11.97 -2.81
C ALA A 223 -18.90 -13.11 -3.70
N TYR A 224 -17.63 -13.07 -4.09
CA TYR A 224 -16.96 -14.10 -4.88
C TYR A 224 -16.03 -15.00 -4.04
N ARG A 225 -16.06 -14.90 -2.70
CA ARG A 225 -15.19 -15.64 -1.75
C ARG A 225 -13.70 -15.34 -1.90
N ASN A 226 -13.39 -14.10 -2.29
CA ASN A 226 -12.01 -13.61 -2.37
C ASN A 226 -11.86 -12.36 -1.50
N SER A 227 -10.64 -12.06 -1.05
CA SER A 227 -10.29 -10.87 -0.25
C SER A 227 -9.09 -10.12 -0.81
#